data_AF-A0A6I9TC13-F1
#
_entry.id   AF-A0A6I9TC13-F1
#
_cell.length_a   1.000
_cell.length_b   1.000
_cell.length_c   1.000
_cell.angle_alpha   90.00
_cell.angle_beta   90.00
_cell.angle_gamma   90.00
#
_symmetry.space_group_name_H-M   'P 1'
#
loop_
_entity.id
_entity.type
_entity.pdbx_description
1 polymer ?
#
loop_
_entity_poly.entity_id
_entity_poly.type
_entity_poly.pdbx_seq_one_letter_code
_entity_poly.pdbx_strand_id
1 'polypeptide(L)'
;MENKLGRTLKFGSRLEDHHLNSEALWASLSGFRSKVSGFVNQILSKRENPGRKFLSLTGFKECFEMIDVGNRAFAKLVVEIDYPMSQWGGRATEEYLNYTLSLLDQLNSINSFVSHLSQAKISISHALNLIRNSQTAKSLKNISGRSTGKDLRFEGSVTMGERPVCEKELVVLQALMVSKKIALLALGLVLSGCSGDAKPYMEVRKFGGGFDDPLITVLEARFCHEVTEIQQGTMEEVEEVNRAMERLRVAISPGRYNEAVEKLKTRLETLENSIQGIQKQANKLFSEVLATRNKLLDNIRLTG
;
A
#
# COMPACT_ATOMS: atom_id res chain seq x y z
N MET A 1 52.09 43.36 45.53
CA MET A 1 51.65 42.30 44.58
C MET A 1 50.64 41.44 45.33
N GLU A 2 49.35 41.73 45.45
CA GLU A 2 48.33 42.13 44.46
C GLU A 2 48.35 41.30 43.18
N ASN A 3 47.59 40.21 43.16
CA ASN A 3 46.47 39.95 42.23
C ASN A 3 45.86 38.55 42.50
N LYS A 4 44.61 38.52 42.99
CA LYS A 4 43.36 38.13 42.28
C LYS A 4 43.16 36.61 42.14
N LEU A 5 42.28 36.05 42.98
CA LEU A 5 40.87 35.73 42.66
C LEU A 5 40.69 34.72 41.53
N GLY A 6 40.42 33.48 41.92
CA GLY A 6 39.84 32.44 41.07
C GLY A 6 38.86 31.60 41.89
N ARG A 7 37.70 32.18 42.19
CA ARG A 7 36.52 31.41 42.64
C ARG A 7 36.11 30.51 41.49
N THR A 8 36.35 29.21 41.59
CA THR A 8 35.81 28.22 40.66
C THR A 8 34.30 28.18 40.83
N LEU A 9 33.60 28.88 39.93
CA LEU A 9 32.16 28.82 39.80
C LEU A 9 31.78 27.40 39.37
N LYS A 10 30.92 26.77 40.18
CA LYS A 10 30.17 25.57 39.81
C LYS A 10 29.43 25.86 38.49
N PHE A 11 29.83 25.21 37.41
CA PHE A 11 28.89 24.82 36.37
C PHE A 11 28.55 23.36 36.64
N GLY A 12 27.40 23.15 37.28
CA GLY A 12 26.76 21.85 37.27
C GLY A 12 26.37 21.55 35.83
N SER A 13 27.14 20.71 35.14
CA SER A 13 26.67 20.04 33.95
C SER A 13 25.66 18.99 34.41
N ARG A 14 24.40 19.42 34.60
CA ARG A 14 23.27 18.55 34.34
C ARG A 14 23.31 18.28 32.83
N LEU A 15 24.12 17.31 32.43
CA LEU A 15 23.76 16.46 31.31
C LEU A 15 22.46 15.79 31.74
N GLU A 16 21.34 16.41 31.38
CA GLU A 16 20.10 15.68 31.21
C GLU A 16 20.32 14.79 29.97
N ASP A 17 21.05 13.70 30.16
CA ASP A 17 20.94 12.54 29.29
C ASP A 17 19.47 12.12 29.37
N HIS A 18 18.69 12.51 28.38
CA HIS A 18 17.41 11.90 28.08
C HIS A 18 17.67 10.48 27.53
N HIS A 19 18.30 9.63 28.34
CA HIS A 19 18.18 8.19 28.21
C HIS A 19 16.72 7.88 28.52
N LEU A 20 15.89 7.84 27.48
CA LEU A 20 14.60 7.16 27.54
C LEU A 20 14.87 5.79 28.16
N ASN A 21 14.28 5.53 29.33
CA ASN A 21 14.35 4.24 29.98
C ASN A 21 13.89 3.18 28.96
N SER A 22 14.55 2.02 28.91
CA SER A 22 14.24 0.93 27.96
C SER A 22 12.73 0.62 27.95
N GLU A 23 12.10 0.65 29.14
CA GLU A 23 10.66 0.48 29.31
C GLU A 23 9.81 1.49 28.52
N ALA A 24 10.22 2.77 28.46
CA ALA A 24 9.50 3.81 27.72
C ALA A 24 9.62 3.62 26.20
N LEU A 25 10.75 3.12 25.71
CA LEU A 25 10.95 2.78 24.30
C LEU A 25 10.01 1.64 23.88
N TRP A 26 9.94 0.58 24.68
CA TRP A 26 9.04 -0.55 24.44
C TRP A 26 7.57 -0.17 24.59
N ALA A 27 7.23 0.70 25.53
CA ALA A 27 5.88 1.26 25.66
C ALA A 27 5.46 2.04 24.40
N SER A 28 6.38 2.82 23.83
CA SER A 28 6.14 3.56 22.58
C SER A 28 5.91 2.61 21.40
N LEU A 29 6.73 1.54 21.28
CA LEU A 29 6.53 0.50 20.26
C LEU A 29 5.18 -0.22 20.42
N SER A 30 4.79 -0.51 21.66
CA SER A 30 3.50 -1.11 21.98
C SER A 30 2.34 -0.18 21.59
N GLY A 31 2.47 1.12 21.88
CA GLY A 31 1.52 2.15 21.46
C GLY A 31 1.38 2.24 19.93
N PHE A 32 2.50 2.18 19.21
CA PHE A 32 2.52 2.05 17.74
C PHE A 32 1.73 0.81 17.28
N ARG A 33 2.08 -0.38 17.79
CA ARG A 33 1.42 -1.64 17.42
C ARG A 33 -0.08 -1.63 17.73
N SER A 34 -0.46 -1.12 18.89
CA SER A 34 -1.86 -0.99 19.32
C SER A 34 -2.66 -0.09 18.38
N LYS A 35 -2.10 1.06 17.99
CA LYS A 35 -2.76 1.99 17.06
C LYS A 35 -2.98 1.37 15.69
N VAL A 36 -1.95 0.70 15.15
CA VAL A 36 -2.04 0.05 13.83
C VAL A 36 -3.01 -1.13 13.91
N SER A 37 -2.91 -1.98 14.94
CA SER A 37 -3.80 -3.11 15.15
C SER A 37 -5.26 -2.70 15.32
N GLY A 38 -5.53 -1.67 16.13
CA GLY A 38 -6.89 -1.15 16.32
C GLY A 38 -7.52 -0.68 15.02
N PHE A 39 -6.75 -0.01 14.16
CA PHE A 39 -7.23 0.44 12.86
C PHE A 39 -7.47 -0.73 11.88
N VAL A 40 -6.53 -1.67 11.80
CA VAL A 40 -6.67 -2.87 10.96
C VAL A 40 -7.90 -3.67 11.38
N ASN A 41 -8.06 -3.96 12.68
CA ASN A 41 -9.22 -4.67 13.21
C ASN A 41 -10.52 -3.94 12.89
N GLN A 42 -10.54 -2.61 12.99
CA GLN A 42 -11.70 -1.82 12.60
C GLN A 42 -12.08 -2.01 11.11
N ILE A 43 -11.11 -2.01 10.20
CA ILE A 43 -11.35 -2.28 8.77
C ILE A 43 -11.85 -3.71 8.58
N LEU A 44 -11.22 -4.69 9.22
CA LEU A 44 -11.57 -6.10 9.11
C LEU A 44 -13.00 -6.36 9.62
N SER A 45 -13.39 -5.81 10.76
CA SER A 45 -14.76 -5.97 11.30
C SER A 45 -15.82 -5.29 10.41
N LYS A 46 -15.51 -4.15 9.78
CA LYS A 46 -16.43 -3.52 8.81
C LYS A 46 -16.72 -4.41 7.58
N ARG A 47 -15.87 -5.42 7.33
CA ARG A 47 -15.87 -6.34 6.18
C ARG A 47 -16.45 -7.72 6.49
N GLU A 48 -16.93 -7.96 7.70
CA GLU A 48 -17.63 -9.21 8.04
C GLU A 48 -19.02 -9.30 7.37
N ASN A 49 -19.54 -8.19 6.85
CA ASN A 49 -20.80 -8.17 6.11
C ASN A 49 -20.64 -8.79 4.70
N PRO A 50 -21.53 -9.74 4.29
CA PRO A 50 -21.40 -10.53 3.06
C PRO A 50 -21.51 -9.76 1.73
N GLY A 51 -21.64 -8.43 1.76
CA GLY A 51 -21.69 -7.57 0.57
C GLY A 51 -20.45 -6.69 0.38
N ARG A 52 -19.43 -6.78 1.26
CA ARG A 52 -18.28 -5.87 1.24
C ARG A 52 -17.00 -6.62 0.90
N LYS A 53 -16.65 -6.68 -0.40
CA LYS A 53 -15.39 -7.31 -0.89
C LYS A 53 -14.20 -6.35 -0.90
N PHE A 54 -13.00 -6.83 -0.55
CA PHE A 54 -11.79 -6.02 -0.68
C PHE A 54 -11.42 -5.71 -2.14
N LEU A 55 -11.88 -6.55 -3.07
CA LEU A 55 -11.69 -6.40 -4.52
C LEU A 55 -12.68 -5.39 -5.13
N SER A 56 -12.80 -4.23 -4.52
CA SER A 56 -13.63 -3.10 -4.96
C SER A 56 -12.84 -1.81 -4.78
N LEU A 57 -13.29 -0.71 -5.41
CA LEU A 57 -12.69 0.60 -5.17
C LEU A 57 -12.60 0.91 -3.68
N THR A 58 -13.68 0.66 -2.94
CA THR A 58 -13.75 0.91 -1.50
C THR A 58 -12.71 0.11 -0.73
N GLY A 59 -12.52 -1.17 -1.10
CA GLY A 59 -11.49 -2.01 -0.48
C GLY A 59 -10.09 -1.54 -0.77
N PHE A 60 -9.83 -1.11 -2.00
CA PHE A 60 -8.55 -0.51 -2.35
C PHE A 60 -8.30 0.79 -1.59
N LYS A 61 -9.33 1.62 -1.35
CA LYS A 61 -9.16 2.83 -0.52
C LYS A 61 -8.72 2.48 0.90
N GLU A 62 -9.36 1.48 1.49
CA GLU A 62 -9.02 0.99 2.84
C GLU A 62 -7.58 0.43 2.87
N CYS A 63 -7.12 -0.23 1.80
CA CYS A 63 -5.72 -0.65 1.66
C CYS A 63 -4.75 0.54 1.70
N PHE A 64 -5.01 1.61 0.94
CA PHE A 64 -4.17 2.81 1.00
C PHE A 64 -4.25 3.51 2.36
N GLU A 65 -5.42 3.52 3.00
CA GLU A 65 -5.61 4.10 4.32
C GLU A 65 -4.83 3.34 5.41
N MET A 66 -4.75 2.01 5.33
CA MET A 66 -3.90 1.20 6.22
C MET A 66 -2.43 1.59 6.12
N ILE A 67 -1.93 1.84 4.91
CA ILE A 67 -0.55 2.29 4.67
C ILE A 67 -0.33 3.65 5.30
N ASP A 68 -1.24 4.59 5.06
CA ASP A 68 -1.16 5.96 5.55
C ASP A 68 -1.22 6.02 7.10
N VAL A 69 -2.10 5.24 7.72
CA VAL A 69 -2.16 5.10 9.19
C VAL A 69 -0.87 4.48 9.74
N GLY A 70 -0.36 3.43 9.09
CA GLY A 70 0.91 2.81 9.45
C GLY A 70 2.07 3.80 9.41
N ASN A 71 2.22 4.51 8.30
CA ASN A 71 3.27 5.52 8.09
C ASN A 71 3.19 6.66 9.12
N ARG A 72 1.98 7.17 9.41
CA ARG A 72 1.80 8.19 10.46
C ARG A 72 2.12 7.68 11.85
N ALA A 73 1.70 6.44 12.18
CA ALA A 73 2.02 5.84 13.47
C ALA A 73 3.52 5.63 13.61
N PHE A 74 4.20 5.18 12.56
CA PHE A 74 5.64 5.01 12.51
C PHE A 74 6.38 6.35 12.68
N ALA A 75 5.97 7.38 11.94
CA ALA A 75 6.55 8.72 12.08
C ALA A 75 6.38 9.27 13.50
N LYS A 76 5.22 9.05 14.14
CA LYS A 76 4.96 9.44 15.53
C LYS A 76 5.90 8.71 16.49
N LEU A 77 6.07 7.40 16.33
CA LEU A 77 6.98 6.60 17.14
C LEU A 77 8.41 7.14 17.08
N VAL A 78 8.92 7.41 15.87
CA VAL A 78 10.27 7.93 15.65
C VAL A 78 10.52 9.25 16.39
N VAL A 79 9.50 10.11 16.46
CA VAL A 79 9.54 11.36 17.22
C VAL A 79 9.48 11.09 18.73
N GLU A 80 8.60 10.20 19.18
CA GLU A 80 8.43 9.87 20.61
C GLU A 80 9.70 9.27 21.24
N ILE A 81 10.45 8.48 20.47
CA ILE A 81 11.71 7.89 20.93
C ILE A 81 12.94 8.79 20.71
N ASP A 82 12.75 9.98 20.12
CA ASP A 82 13.80 10.91 19.73
C ASP A 82 14.95 10.20 18.99
N TYR A 83 14.61 9.59 17.84
CA TYR A 83 15.57 8.87 16.99
C TYR A 83 15.38 9.19 15.51
N PRO A 84 15.66 10.43 15.09
CA PRO A 84 15.42 10.89 13.72
C PRO A 84 16.25 10.10 12.70
N MET A 85 15.80 10.14 11.43
CA MET A 85 16.44 9.43 10.31
C MET A 85 17.94 9.70 10.15
N SER A 86 18.42 10.87 10.56
CA SER A 86 19.85 11.23 10.53
C SER A 86 20.71 10.44 11.51
N GLN A 87 20.10 9.76 12.48
CA GLN A 87 20.79 8.92 13.47
C GLN A 87 20.64 7.43 13.19
N TRP A 88 19.91 7.05 12.14
CA TRP A 88 19.67 5.64 11.84
C TRP A 88 20.96 4.92 11.47
N GLY A 89 21.14 3.70 11.98
CA GLY A 89 22.26 2.86 11.61
C GLY A 89 22.14 2.36 10.16
N GLY A 90 23.20 1.72 9.68
CA GLY A 90 23.26 1.17 8.32
C GLY A 90 22.09 0.22 8.04
N ARG A 91 21.79 -0.66 9.01
CA ARG A 91 20.70 -1.62 8.91
C ARG A 91 19.31 -1.00 8.78
N ALA A 92 18.94 -0.05 9.66
CA ALA A 92 17.64 0.61 9.57
C ALA A 92 17.50 1.43 8.28
N THR A 93 18.60 2.07 7.86
CA THR A 93 18.67 2.84 6.61
C THR A 93 18.47 1.95 5.39
N GLU A 94 19.23 0.86 5.28
CA GLU A 94 19.14 -0.09 4.18
C GLU A 94 17.73 -0.71 4.10
N GLU A 95 17.19 -1.17 5.23
CA GLU A 95 15.86 -1.78 5.29
C GLU A 95 14.77 -0.80 4.82
N TYR A 96 14.85 0.47 5.23
CA TYR A 96 13.91 1.50 4.80
C TYR A 96 14.04 1.82 3.30
N LEU A 97 15.27 1.89 2.78
CA LEU A 97 15.50 2.11 1.35
C LEU A 97 15.00 0.91 0.51
N ASN A 98 15.22 -0.33 0.95
CA ASN A 98 14.72 -1.51 0.24
C ASN A 98 13.19 -1.58 0.28
N TYR A 99 12.60 -1.30 1.44
CA TYR A 99 11.15 -1.18 1.60
C TYR A 99 10.53 -0.13 0.67
N THR A 100 11.04 1.10 0.70
CA THR A 100 10.47 2.20 -0.10
C THR A 100 10.67 1.99 -1.59
N LEU A 101 11.76 1.34 -2.02
CA LEU A 101 11.95 0.96 -3.42
C LEU A 101 10.87 -0.03 -3.86
N SER A 102 10.64 -1.07 -3.06
CA SER A 102 9.60 -2.08 -3.31
C SER A 102 8.20 -1.47 -3.39
N LEU A 103 7.90 -0.46 -2.55
CA LEU A 103 6.63 0.27 -2.62
C LEU A 103 6.50 1.08 -3.92
N LEU A 104 7.54 1.80 -4.32
CA LEU A 104 7.51 2.63 -5.53
C LEU A 104 7.29 1.76 -6.78
N ASP A 105 7.90 0.58 -6.85
CA ASP A 105 7.70 -0.37 -7.95
C ASP A 105 6.27 -0.92 -8.01
N GLN A 106 5.67 -1.22 -6.86
CA GLN A 106 4.26 -1.63 -6.80
C GLN A 106 3.32 -0.51 -7.22
N LEU A 107 3.56 0.72 -6.76
CA LEU A 107 2.76 1.88 -7.13
C LEU A 107 2.86 2.20 -8.63
N ASN A 108 4.04 2.06 -9.21
CA ASN A 108 4.23 2.13 -10.67
C ASN A 108 3.41 1.06 -11.41
N SER A 109 3.35 -0.16 -10.86
CA SER A 109 2.56 -1.25 -11.43
C SER A 109 1.06 -0.97 -11.34
N ILE A 110 0.58 -0.41 -10.23
CA ILE A 110 -0.81 0.07 -10.07
C ILE A 110 -1.11 1.17 -11.10
N ASN A 111 -0.22 2.15 -11.27
CA ASN A 111 -0.41 3.23 -12.24
C ASN A 111 -0.45 2.72 -13.70
N SER A 112 0.35 1.71 -14.03
CA SER A 112 0.29 1.02 -15.33
C SER A 112 -1.07 0.35 -15.55
N PHE A 113 -1.60 -0.30 -14.51
CA PHE A 113 -2.94 -0.88 -14.56
C PHE A 113 -4.04 0.16 -14.74
N VAL A 114 -4.01 1.25 -13.96
CA VAL A 114 -4.93 2.38 -14.08
C VAL A 114 -4.95 2.89 -15.52
N SER A 115 -3.78 3.06 -16.13
CA SER A 115 -3.65 3.50 -17.52
C SER A 115 -4.28 2.51 -18.50
N HIS A 116 -4.13 1.21 -18.27
CA HIS A 116 -4.77 0.17 -19.07
C HIS A 116 -6.30 0.19 -18.95
N LEU A 117 -6.83 0.35 -17.73
CA LEU A 117 -8.27 0.50 -17.53
C LEU A 117 -8.82 1.74 -18.24
N SER A 118 -8.12 2.87 -18.17
CA SER A 118 -8.50 4.08 -18.88
C SER A 118 -8.57 3.83 -20.39
N GLN A 119 -7.58 3.16 -20.96
CA GLN A 119 -7.56 2.81 -22.38
C GLN A 119 -8.70 1.84 -22.75
N ALA A 120 -8.96 0.84 -21.93
CA ALA A 120 -10.06 -0.11 -22.14
C ALA A 120 -11.42 0.60 -22.12
N LYS A 121 -11.64 1.49 -21.14
CA LYS A 121 -12.86 2.29 -21.05
C LYS A 121 -13.05 3.20 -22.26
N ILE A 122 -12.00 3.88 -22.72
CA ILE A 122 -12.06 4.72 -23.93
C ILE A 122 -12.42 3.86 -25.15
N SER A 123 -11.80 2.68 -25.27
CA SER A 123 -12.06 1.75 -26.38
C SER A 123 -13.51 1.26 -26.39
N ILE A 124 -14.05 0.89 -25.23
CA ILE A 124 -15.45 0.46 -25.09
C ILE A 124 -16.40 1.63 -25.38
N SER A 125 -16.12 2.83 -24.85
CA SER A 125 -16.95 4.02 -25.07
C SER A 125 -17.01 4.39 -26.56
N HIS A 126 -15.87 4.33 -27.24
CA HIS A 126 -15.78 4.55 -28.68
C HIS A 126 -16.55 3.48 -29.46
N ALA A 127 -16.36 2.20 -29.12
CA ALA A 127 -17.10 1.12 -29.74
C ALA A 127 -18.62 1.31 -29.57
N LEU A 128 -19.09 1.68 -28.37
CA LEU A 128 -20.51 1.95 -28.11
C LEU A 128 -21.10 3.03 -29.02
N ASN A 129 -20.34 4.09 -29.31
CA ASN A 129 -20.77 5.14 -30.23
C ASN A 129 -20.85 4.66 -31.70
N LEU A 130 -20.09 3.62 -32.05
CA LEU A 130 -20.08 3.01 -33.39
C LEU A 130 -21.10 1.89 -33.56
N ILE A 131 -21.65 1.32 -32.47
CA ILE A 131 -22.62 0.23 -32.57
C ILE A 131 -23.93 0.78 -33.14
N ARG A 132 -24.08 0.62 -34.46
CA ARG A 132 -25.31 0.90 -35.20
C ARG A 132 -26.15 -0.36 -35.42
N ASN A 133 -25.58 -1.55 -35.20
CA ASN A 133 -26.23 -2.84 -35.48
C ASN A 133 -25.61 -4.01 -34.67
N SER A 134 -26.24 -5.18 -34.76
CA SER A 134 -25.91 -6.38 -33.99
C SER A 134 -24.47 -6.90 -34.16
N GLN A 135 -23.88 -6.69 -35.34
CA GLN A 135 -22.57 -7.23 -35.70
C GLN A 135 -21.43 -6.47 -35.01
N THR A 136 -21.58 -5.17 -34.78
CA THR A 136 -20.56 -4.29 -34.17
C THR A 136 -20.47 -4.43 -32.66
N ALA A 137 -21.51 -4.88 -31.98
CA ALA A 137 -21.43 -5.15 -30.54
C ALA A 137 -20.75 -6.49 -30.22
N LYS A 138 -20.79 -7.47 -31.14
CA LYS A 138 -20.09 -8.74 -30.99
C LYS A 138 -18.57 -8.58 -30.98
N SER A 139 -18.04 -7.46 -31.47
CA SER A 139 -16.60 -7.16 -31.45
C SER A 139 -16.11 -6.50 -30.15
N LEU A 140 -17.02 -6.14 -29.23
CA LEU A 140 -16.64 -5.66 -27.90
C LEU A 140 -15.84 -6.75 -27.20
N LYS A 141 -14.65 -6.41 -26.71
CA LYS A 141 -13.82 -7.33 -25.91
C LYS A 141 -14.01 -7.04 -24.43
N ASN A 142 -14.03 -8.09 -23.63
CA ASN A 142 -14.02 -7.95 -22.18
C ASN A 142 -12.73 -7.25 -21.75
N ILE A 143 -12.82 -6.47 -20.67
CA ILE A 143 -11.64 -5.98 -19.97
C ILE A 143 -10.99 -7.19 -19.32
N SER A 144 -9.84 -7.60 -19.86
CA SER A 144 -8.99 -8.60 -19.24
C SER A 144 -8.04 -7.94 -18.25
N GLY A 145 -7.78 -8.63 -17.15
CA GLY A 145 -6.64 -8.30 -16.30
C GLY A 145 -5.35 -8.34 -17.13
N ARG A 146 -4.48 -7.34 -16.93
CA ARG A 146 -3.17 -7.32 -17.56
C ARG A 146 -2.19 -7.97 -16.59
N SER A 147 -1.54 -9.06 -17.01
CA SER A 147 -0.41 -9.57 -16.26
C SER A 147 0.65 -8.47 -16.20
N THR A 148 1.11 -8.14 -14.99
CA THR A 148 2.30 -7.33 -14.82
C THR A 148 3.45 -8.17 -15.38
N GLY A 149 3.79 -8.01 -16.65
CA GLY A 149 4.85 -8.77 -17.33
C GLY A 149 6.27 -8.54 -16.76
N LYS A 150 6.36 -7.95 -15.57
CA LYS A 150 7.55 -7.88 -14.73
C LYS A 150 7.32 -8.84 -13.59
N ASP A 151 8.21 -9.81 -13.42
CA ASP A 151 8.36 -10.45 -12.11
C ASP A 151 8.56 -9.33 -11.09
N LEU A 152 7.73 -9.27 -10.06
CA LEU A 152 7.89 -8.26 -9.03
C LEU A 152 9.24 -8.56 -8.36
N ARG A 153 10.26 -7.78 -8.72
CA ARG A 153 11.59 -7.90 -8.14
C ARG A 153 11.55 -7.32 -6.75
N PHE A 154 11.33 -8.19 -5.80
CA PHE A 154 11.52 -7.89 -4.40
C PHE A 154 12.93 -8.37 -4.04
N GLU A 155 13.91 -7.49 -4.13
CA GLU A 155 15.21 -7.72 -3.52
C GLU A 155 15.12 -7.32 -2.05
N GLY A 156 15.37 -8.28 -1.16
CA GLY A 156 15.30 -8.05 0.28
C GLY A 156 15.12 -9.34 1.07
N SER A 157 16.13 -10.22 1.02
CA SER A 157 16.33 -11.15 2.12
C SER A 157 16.74 -10.32 3.35
N VAL A 158 16.07 -10.52 4.49
CA VAL A 158 16.51 -9.93 5.76
C VAL A 158 17.81 -10.65 6.15
N THR A 159 18.94 -10.16 5.66
CA THR A 159 20.24 -10.62 6.12
C THR A 159 20.45 -10.06 7.52
N MET A 160 20.34 -10.94 8.52
CA MET A 160 20.68 -10.68 9.92
C MET A 160 22.20 -10.52 10.13
N GLY A 161 22.89 -9.81 9.22
CA GLY A 161 24.35 -9.67 9.25
C GLY A 161 24.81 -8.65 10.27
N GLU A 162 24.12 -7.50 10.37
CA GLU A 162 24.49 -6.41 11.27
C GLU A 162 23.59 -6.35 12.50
N ARG A 163 24.21 -6.26 13.69
CA ARG A 163 23.47 -6.00 14.94
C ARG A 163 23.00 -4.54 14.94
N PRO A 164 21.79 -4.26 15.45
CA PRO A 164 21.36 -2.89 15.68
C PRO A 164 22.39 -2.14 16.53
N VAL A 165 22.63 -0.87 16.20
CA VAL A 165 23.60 0.02 16.85
C VAL A 165 23.12 0.37 18.27
N CYS A 166 21.81 0.46 18.50
CA CYS A 166 21.23 0.72 19.82
C CYS A 166 19.79 0.18 19.97
N GLU A 167 19.24 0.25 21.19
CA GLU A 167 17.84 -0.15 21.47
C GLU A 167 16.81 0.67 20.69
N LYS A 168 17.06 1.97 20.49
CA LYS A 168 16.19 2.83 19.67
C LYS A 168 16.13 2.34 18.22
N GLU A 169 17.26 1.92 17.65
CA GLU A 169 17.28 1.34 16.31
C GLU A 169 16.52 0.02 16.24
N LEU A 170 16.62 -0.82 17.27
CA LEU A 170 15.84 -2.05 17.36
C LEU A 170 14.32 -1.77 17.36
N VAL A 171 13.87 -0.75 18.09
CA VAL A 171 12.46 -0.31 18.09
C VAL A 171 12.03 0.18 16.71
N VAL A 172 12.85 1.01 16.06
CA VAL A 172 12.59 1.47 14.68
C VAL A 172 12.50 0.31 13.71
N LEU A 173 13.44 -0.64 13.76
CA LEU A 173 13.46 -1.82 12.89
C LEU A 173 12.19 -2.66 13.07
N GLN A 174 11.76 -2.91 14.30
CA GLN A 174 10.52 -3.66 14.53
C GLN A 174 9.28 -2.94 13.99
N ALA A 175 9.15 -1.64 14.23
CA ALA A 175 8.03 -0.86 13.71
C ALA A 175 8.05 -0.75 12.18
N LEU A 176 9.25 -0.66 11.60
CA LEU A 176 9.46 -0.66 10.16
C LEU A 176 9.03 -1.99 9.55
N MET A 177 9.37 -3.13 10.16
CA MET A 177 8.94 -4.45 9.69
C MET A 177 7.42 -4.60 9.66
N VAL A 178 6.72 -4.14 10.70
CA VAL A 178 5.25 -4.14 10.74
C VAL A 178 4.69 -3.26 9.62
N SER A 179 5.19 -2.03 9.48
CA SER A 179 4.73 -1.07 8.46
C SER A 179 4.99 -1.59 7.04
N LYS A 180 6.17 -2.16 6.82
CA LYS A 180 6.57 -2.82 5.58
C LYS A 180 5.59 -3.94 5.23
N LYS A 181 5.38 -4.89 6.14
CA LYS A 181 4.49 -6.03 5.90
C LYS A 181 3.07 -5.61 5.57
N ILE A 182 2.47 -4.70 6.35
CA ILE A 182 1.12 -4.20 6.09
C ILE A 182 1.05 -3.55 4.71
N ALA A 183 2.01 -2.68 4.39
CA ALA A 183 1.96 -1.93 3.15
C ALA A 183 2.17 -2.81 1.92
N LEU A 184 3.10 -3.75 1.99
CA LEU A 184 3.32 -4.70 0.92
C LEU A 184 2.06 -5.56 0.73
N LEU A 185 1.50 -6.18 1.79
CA LEU A 185 0.31 -7.03 1.69
C LEU A 185 -0.90 -6.26 1.11
N ALA A 186 -1.11 -5.02 1.57
CA ALA A 186 -2.18 -4.15 1.08
C ALA A 186 -2.03 -3.83 -0.41
N LEU A 187 -0.83 -3.41 -0.86
CA LEU A 187 -0.59 -3.14 -2.28
C LEU A 187 -0.59 -4.41 -3.13
N GLY A 188 -0.15 -5.55 -2.58
CA GLY A 188 -0.22 -6.85 -3.22
C GLY A 188 -1.67 -7.26 -3.51
N LEU A 189 -2.58 -7.03 -2.55
CA LEU A 189 -4.02 -7.27 -2.75
C LEU A 189 -4.60 -6.35 -3.83
N VAL A 190 -4.26 -5.06 -3.79
CA VAL A 190 -4.68 -4.10 -4.82
C VAL A 190 -4.20 -4.53 -6.20
N LEU A 191 -2.91 -4.86 -6.33
CA LEU A 191 -2.32 -5.35 -7.58
C LEU A 191 -3.00 -6.61 -8.09
N SER A 192 -3.24 -7.59 -7.21
CA SER A 192 -3.91 -8.83 -7.59
C SER A 192 -5.36 -8.61 -8.06
N GLY A 193 -6.11 -7.76 -7.37
CA GLY A 193 -7.48 -7.43 -7.81
C GLY A 193 -7.49 -6.65 -9.12
N CYS A 194 -6.52 -5.76 -9.31
CA CYS A 194 -6.30 -5.05 -10.56
C CYS A 194 -5.97 -6.02 -11.71
N SER A 195 -4.97 -6.88 -11.54
CA SER A 195 -4.53 -7.81 -12.59
C SER A 195 -5.47 -8.99 -12.81
N GLY A 196 -6.46 -9.22 -11.94
CA GLY A 196 -7.27 -10.45 -11.97
C GLY A 196 -6.40 -11.70 -11.81
N ASP A 197 -5.29 -11.58 -11.06
CA ASP A 197 -4.31 -12.65 -10.87
C ASP A 197 -3.87 -12.66 -9.40
N ALA A 198 -3.84 -13.82 -8.77
CA ALA A 198 -3.37 -13.99 -7.40
C ALA A 198 -1.85 -13.86 -7.26
N LYS A 199 -1.09 -13.99 -8.36
CA LYS A 199 0.38 -14.02 -8.35
C LYS A 199 1.02 -12.82 -7.63
N PRO A 200 0.64 -11.54 -7.89
CA PRO A 200 1.22 -10.38 -7.19
C PRO A 200 1.15 -10.50 -5.66
N TYR A 201 -0.02 -10.82 -5.11
CA TYR A 201 -0.18 -11.02 -3.67
C TYR A 201 0.64 -12.20 -3.15
N MET A 202 0.64 -13.33 -3.88
CA MET A 202 1.37 -14.53 -3.47
C MET A 202 2.90 -14.32 -3.49
N GLU A 203 3.41 -13.48 -4.38
CA GLU A 203 4.82 -13.07 -4.38
C GLU A 203 5.12 -12.22 -3.16
N VAL A 204 4.34 -11.15 -2.94
CA VAL A 204 4.48 -10.27 -1.78
C VAL A 204 4.46 -11.04 -0.46
N ARG A 205 3.54 -12.00 -0.31
CA ARG A 205 3.40 -12.82 0.90
C ARG A 205 4.69 -13.58 1.25
N LYS A 206 5.47 -13.99 0.24
CA LYS A 206 6.74 -14.69 0.46
C LYS A 206 7.82 -13.76 1.02
N PHE A 207 7.66 -12.44 0.87
CA PHE A 207 8.63 -11.47 1.36
C PHE A 207 8.51 -11.26 2.86
N GLY A 208 9.60 -11.55 3.57
CA GLY A 208 9.74 -11.40 5.02
C GLY A 208 9.34 -12.63 5.82
N GLY A 209 9.75 -13.83 5.39
CA GLY A 209 9.75 -15.00 6.28
C GLY A 209 10.54 -14.70 7.56
N GLY A 210 10.03 -15.14 8.72
CA GLY A 210 10.69 -15.02 10.02
C GLY A 210 10.27 -13.82 10.88
N PHE A 211 9.25 -13.05 10.50
CA PHE A 211 8.63 -12.04 11.36
C PHE A 211 7.21 -12.46 11.77
N ASP A 212 7.11 -13.10 12.93
CA ASP A 212 5.86 -13.60 13.50
C ASP A 212 5.21 -12.50 14.35
N ASP A 213 4.35 -11.68 13.73
CA ASP A 213 3.53 -10.70 14.43
C ASP A 213 2.04 -11.09 14.28
N PRO A 214 1.29 -11.26 15.39
CA PRO A 214 -0.11 -11.70 15.34
C PRO A 214 -1.00 -10.84 14.45
N LEU A 215 -0.74 -9.54 14.37
CA LEU A 215 -1.48 -8.63 13.50
C LEU A 215 -1.28 -8.98 12.03
N ILE A 216 -0.04 -9.28 11.65
CA ILE A 216 0.32 -9.64 10.27
C ILE A 216 -0.33 -10.98 9.91
N THR A 217 -0.31 -11.97 10.81
CA THR A 217 -0.95 -13.27 10.59
C THR A 217 -2.46 -13.14 10.33
N VAL A 218 -3.16 -12.34 11.13
CA VAL A 218 -4.60 -12.11 10.95
C VAL A 218 -4.90 -11.42 9.62
N LEU A 219 -4.12 -10.38 9.29
CA LEU A 219 -4.26 -9.65 8.03
C LEU A 219 -3.99 -10.55 6.82
N GLU A 220 -2.90 -11.31 6.86
CA GLU A 220 -2.53 -12.27 5.80
C GLU A 220 -3.63 -13.31 5.59
N ALA A 221 -4.18 -13.88 6.66
CA ALA A 221 -5.25 -14.86 6.56
C ALA A 221 -6.48 -14.27 5.86
N ARG A 222 -6.87 -13.04 6.22
CA ARG A 222 -8.00 -12.37 5.58
C ARG A 222 -7.74 -12.08 4.11
N PHE A 223 -6.60 -11.49 3.78
CA PHE A 223 -6.29 -11.15 2.39
C PHE A 223 -6.10 -12.40 1.53
N CYS A 224 -5.55 -13.50 2.08
CA CYS A 224 -5.51 -14.79 1.37
C CYS A 224 -6.91 -15.26 0.98
N HIS A 225 -7.90 -15.14 1.86
CA HIS A 225 -9.28 -15.52 1.56
C HIS A 225 -9.84 -14.72 0.37
N GLU A 226 -9.65 -13.39 0.37
CA GLU A 226 -10.11 -12.53 -0.73
C GLU A 226 -9.37 -12.86 -2.04
N VAL A 227 -8.06 -13.15 -1.96
CA VAL A 227 -7.24 -13.49 -3.14
C VAL A 227 -7.61 -14.85 -3.72
N THR A 228 -8.04 -15.82 -2.90
CA THR A 228 -8.56 -17.09 -3.42
C THR A 228 -9.84 -16.90 -4.24
N GLU A 229 -10.64 -15.86 -3.97
CA GLU A 229 -11.80 -15.52 -4.80
C GLU A 229 -11.41 -14.89 -6.15
N ILE A 230 -10.21 -14.31 -6.29
CA ILE A 230 -9.71 -13.73 -7.57
C ILE A 230 -9.61 -14.80 -8.66
N GLN A 231 -9.46 -16.08 -8.31
CA GLN A 231 -9.53 -17.16 -9.31
C GLN A 231 -10.86 -17.18 -10.09
N GLN A 232 -11.90 -16.50 -9.58
CA GLN A 232 -13.21 -16.36 -10.21
C GLN A 232 -13.45 -14.98 -10.86
N GLY A 233 -12.50 -14.03 -10.77
CA GLY A 233 -12.73 -12.69 -11.32
C GLY A 233 -11.69 -11.60 -11.00
N THR A 234 -12.09 -10.34 -11.18
CA THR A 234 -11.20 -9.16 -11.06
C THR A 234 -11.87 -8.14 -10.12
N MET A 235 -11.39 -6.90 -10.09
CA MET A 235 -12.05 -5.81 -9.38
C MET A 235 -13.54 -5.74 -9.76
N GLU A 236 -14.41 -5.61 -8.75
CA GLU A 236 -15.87 -5.65 -8.86
C GLU A 236 -16.40 -4.75 -9.99
N GLU A 237 -15.94 -3.51 -10.07
CA GLU A 237 -16.40 -2.56 -11.08
C GLU A 237 -16.02 -2.99 -12.51
N VAL A 238 -14.91 -3.71 -12.69
CA VAL A 238 -14.52 -4.29 -13.99
C VAL A 238 -15.43 -5.49 -14.33
N GLU A 239 -15.76 -6.33 -13.34
CA GLU A 239 -16.72 -7.43 -13.54
C GLU A 239 -18.10 -6.91 -13.91
N GLU A 240 -18.56 -5.82 -13.29
CA GLU A 240 -19.84 -5.20 -13.59
C GLU A 240 -19.89 -4.67 -15.03
N VAL A 241 -18.81 -4.05 -15.52
CA VAL A 241 -18.66 -3.63 -16.91
C VAL A 241 -18.67 -4.83 -17.85
N ASN A 242 -17.90 -5.88 -17.56
CA ASN A 242 -17.87 -7.12 -18.34
C ASN A 242 -19.25 -7.79 -18.42
N ARG A 243 -19.98 -7.84 -17.31
CA ARG A 243 -21.35 -8.38 -17.24
C ARG A 243 -22.35 -7.53 -18.01
N ALA A 244 -22.21 -6.21 -17.98
CA ALA A 244 -23.05 -5.30 -18.77
C ALA A 244 -22.78 -5.44 -20.28
N MET A 245 -21.52 -5.63 -20.68
CA MET A 245 -21.19 -5.94 -22.08
C MET A 245 -21.80 -7.26 -22.54
N GLU A 246 -21.77 -8.30 -21.71
CA GLU A 246 -22.39 -9.58 -22.07
C GLU A 246 -23.90 -9.46 -22.25
N ARG A 247 -24.58 -8.73 -21.35
CA ARG A 247 -26.01 -8.43 -21.50
C ARG A 247 -26.30 -7.66 -22.78
N LEU A 248 -25.45 -6.71 -23.15
CA LEU A 248 -25.58 -5.97 -24.41
C LEU A 248 -25.47 -6.93 -25.61
N ARG A 249 -24.53 -7.89 -25.62
CA ARG A 249 -24.40 -8.88 -26.69
C ARG A 249 -25.68 -9.72 -26.88
N VAL A 250 -26.36 -10.06 -25.78
CA VAL A 250 -27.63 -10.83 -25.80
C VAL A 250 -28.84 -9.96 -26.16
N ALA A 251 -28.89 -8.71 -25.68
CA ALA A 251 -30.01 -7.78 -25.85
C ALA A 251 -30.15 -7.17 -27.25
N ILE A 252 -29.35 -7.64 -28.21
CA ILE A 252 -29.32 -7.16 -29.58
C ILE A 252 -30.38 -7.82 -30.48
N SER A 253 -30.91 -8.99 -30.08
CA SER A 253 -31.97 -9.69 -30.81
C SER A 253 -33.41 -9.45 -30.28
N PRO A 254 -33.64 -8.97 -29.04
CA PRO A 254 -34.92 -8.38 -28.63
C PRO A 254 -34.79 -6.85 -28.49
N GLY A 255 -35.84 -6.06 -28.70
CA GLY A 255 -35.84 -4.57 -28.64
C GLY A 255 -35.46 -3.89 -27.30
N ARG A 256 -34.62 -4.53 -26.47
CA ARG A 256 -34.07 -4.05 -25.19
C ARG A 256 -32.65 -3.47 -25.32
N TYR A 257 -32.18 -3.25 -26.55
CA TYR A 257 -30.84 -2.75 -26.86
C TYR A 257 -30.52 -1.42 -26.14
N ASN A 258 -31.45 -0.45 -26.17
CA ASN A 258 -31.23 0.87 -25.56
C ASN A 258 -31.02 0.80 -24.04
N GLU A 259 -31.79 -0.06 -23.35
CA GLU A 259 -31.63 -0.26 -21.89
C GLU A 259 -30.25 -0.85 -21.56
N ALA A 260 -29.78 -1.82 -22.35
CA ALA A 260 -28.48 -2.44 -22.15
C ALA A 260 -27.33 -1.45 -22.41
N VAL A 261 -27.46 -0.56 -23.39
CA VAL A 261 -26.49 0.51 -23.67
C VAL A 261 -26.40 1.50 -22.51
N GLU A 262 -27.53 2.01 -22.02
CA GLU A 262 -27.54 2.97 -20.91
C GLU A 262 -26.97 2.36 -19.62
N LYS A 263 -27.27 1.08 -19.36
CA LYS A 263 -26.68 0.35 -18.25
C LYS A 263 -25.17 0.23 -18.36
N LEU A 264 -24.65 -0.05 -19.55
CA LEU A 264 -23.21 -0.13 -19.78
C LEU A 264 -22.53 1.24 -19.63
N LYS A 265 -23.13 2.33 -20.13
CA LYS A 265 -22.62 3.70 -19.92
C LYS A 265 -22.50 4.02 -18.42
N THR A 266 -23.57 3.75 -17.66
CA THR A 266 -23.58 3.95 -16.20
C THR A 266 -22.42 3.19 -15.53
N ARG A 267 -22.16 1.94 -15.95
CA ARG A 267 -21.04 1.15 -15.40
C ARG A 267 -19.67 1.68 -15.81
N LEU A 268 -19.52 2.21 -17.03
CA LEU A 268 -18.27 2.85 -17.46
C LEU A 268 -17.98 4.14 -16.69
N GLU A 269 -19.01 4.89 -16.29
CA GLU A 269 -18.87 6.05 -15.41
C GLU A 269 -18.46 5.66 -13.99
N THR A 270 -19.05 4.60 -13.43
CA THR A 270 -18.61 4.03 -12.15
C THR A 270 -17.14 3.58 -12.21
N LEU A 271 -16.74 2.92 -13.30
CA LEU A 271 -15.36 2.51 -13.52
C LEU A 271 -14.42 3.71 -13.62
N GLU A 272 -14.79 4.77 -14.35
CA GLU A 272 -14.02 6.01 -14.44
C GLU A 272 -13.75 6.64 -13.07
N ASN A 273 -14.80 6.76 -12.25
CA ASN A 273 -14.68 7.29 -10.88
C ASN A 273 -13.71 6.43 -10.03
N SER A 274 -13.71 5.12 -10.28
CA SER A 274 -12.82 4.18 -9.59
C SER A 274 -11.38 4.32 -10.04
N ILE A 275 -11.14 4.41 -11.36
CA ILE A 275 -9.82 4.68 -11.96
C ILE A 275 -9.22 5.96 -11.36
N GLN A 276 -9.97 7.07 -11.37
CA GLN A 276 -9.52 8.34 -10.82
C GLN A 276 -9.24 8.25 -9.32
N GLY A 277 -10.10 7.55 -8.58
CA GLY A 277 -9.94 7.34 -7.14
C GLY A 277 -8.68 6.55 -6.78
N ILE A 278 -8.36 5.48 -7.52
CA ILE A 278 -7.15 4.69 -7.34
C ILE A 278 -5.92 5.50 -7.73
N GLN A 279 -5.95 6.15 -8.91
CA GLN A 279 -4.85 6.96 -9.42
C GLN A 279 -4.45 8.07 -8.44
N LYS A 280 -5.44 8.77 -7.88
CA LYS A 280 -5.20 9.83 -6.89
C LYS A 280 -4.46 9.30 -5.65
N GLN A 281 -4.87 8.15 -5.14
CA GLN A 281 -4.27 7.56 -3.94
C GLN A 281 -2.87 7.00 -4.22
N ALA A 282 -2.70 6.29 -5.34
CA ALA A 282 -1.40 5.78 -5.77
C ALA A 282 -0.39 6.92 -5.97
N ASN A 283 -0.77 8.00 -6.66
CA ASN A 283 0.10 9.15 -6.89
C ASN A 283 0.43 9.92 -5.61
N LYS A 284 -0.54 10.09 -4.71
CA LYS A 284 -0.31 10.69 -3.39
C LYS A 284 0.75 9.89 -2.63
N LEU A 285 0.52 8.59 -2.46
CA LEU A 285 1.43 7.71 -1.72
C LEU A 285 2.81 7.64 -2.38
N PHE A 286 2.88 7.58 -3.72
CA PHE A 286 4.14 7.59 -4.46
C PHE A 286 4.96 8.85 -4.16
N SER A 287 4.31 10.01 -4.19
CA SER A 287 4.96 11.29 -3.93
C SER A 287 5.47 11.40 -2.48
N GLU A 288 4.68 10.93 -1.51
CA GLU A 288 5.04 10.92 -0.09
C GLU A 288 6.22 9.97 0.20
N VAL A 289 6.20 8.76 -0.36
CA VAL A 289 7.28 7.77 -0.24
C VAL A 289 8.56 8.31 -0.87
N LEU A 290 8.47 8.86 -2.09
CA LEU A 290 9.62 9.42 -2.79
C LEU A 290 10.22 10.61 -2.04
N ALA A 291 9.40 11.54 -1.56
CA ALA A 291 9.86 12.69 -0.79
C ALA A 291 10.58 12.26 0.50
N THR A 292 10.04 11.26 1.21
CA THR A 292 10.65 10.77 2.46
C THR A 292 11.95 10.01 2.20
N ARG A 293 11.98 9.17 1.15
CA ARG A 293 13.19 8.50 0.69
C ARG A 293 14.29 9.49 0.33
N ASN A 294 13.97 10.55 -0.41
CA ASN A 294 14.94 11.56 -0.80
C ASN A 294 15.52 12.30 0.41
N LYS A 295 14.69 12.64 1.41
CA LYS A 295 15.18 13.21 2.67
C LYS A 295 16.19 12.32 3.38
N LEU A 296 15.93 11.00 3.42
CA LEU A 296 16.88 10.05 4.00
C LEU A 296 18.20 10.01 3.21
N LEU A 297 18.13 9.97 1.87
CA LEU A 297 19.33 9.98 1.02
C LEU A 297 20.14 11.27 1.16
N ASP A 298 19.48 12.41 1.28
CA ASP A 298 20.14 13.69 1.48
C ASP A 298 20.82 13.75 2.85
N ASN A 299 20.20 13.20 3.90
CA ASN A 299 20.86 13.07 5.20
C ASN A 299 22.14 12.25 5.10
N ILE A 300 22.11 11.08 4.43
CA ILE A 300 23.29 10.23 4.25
C ILE A 300 24.41 10.99 3.53
N ARG A 301 24.08 11.75 2.49
CA ARG A 301 25.05 12.55 1.72
C ARG A 301 25.66 13.71 2.52
N LEU A 302 24.94 14.22 3.50
CA LEU A 302 25.40 15.32 4.36
C LEU A 302 26.20 14.84 5.57
N THR A 303 26.03 13.58 5.97
CA THR A 303 26.71 12.98 7.14
C THR A 303 27.87 12.05 6.79
N GLY A 304 27.97 11.60 5.54
CA GLY A 304 29.08 10.77 5.04
C GLY A 304 30.15 11.59 4.35
#